data_AF-A0A238YGY5-F1
#
_entry.id   AF-A0A238YGY5-F1
#
_cell.length_a   1.000
_cell.length_b   1.000
_cell.length_c   1.000
_cell.angle_alpha   90.00
_cell.angle_beta   90.00
_cell.angle_gamma   90.00
#
_symmetry.space_group_name_H-M   'P 1'
#
loop_
_entity.id
_entity.type
_entity.pdbx_description
1 polymer ?
#
loop_
_entity_poly.entity_id
_entity_poly.type
_entity_poly.pdbx_seq_one_letter_code
_entity_poly.pdbx_strand_id
1 'polypeptide(L)'
;MKNLNKYLKLISISIFYLLILSISSCSGDDNLEPTPNPDPDPIVVVPETFPGPDYADDYTPIASWNDRSKWNLANVHDPTVAKDGDYYYMYQTDASYGNAHDGHGHFPYRRSKDLVNWDYMGAAFQAAPAWVKDSLNNKRARMNPALPPIENPDYGFWAPYIQKVGNKFRLYYSIVVTNPIVGTDTNTSWSERAFIGLAESDDLASNIWEDKGMVVCSEPDGLETYTRTGGNDWSGYFKFNAIDPSMVITPEGEHWLVYGSWHSGIAALKLNPETGKPYKLETIEDYGIKIAKRGNSRWQASEGPEIIYNEDTGYYYLFLAYDELSVAYNTRVVRSSNITGPYFGIDGGNVTEGAESWPMVTHPYSFNNHTGWVGFAHCSVFQNPDTKEWFYASQARLPENVSGINVSNAVMMGHVRSIQWTDDGWPVVAPERYAAVPKTDILEASMVGTWEQITMDYQYKVIQKSVNVSLTSNNKFSGGGVTGTWSFDSVNEIITINGNQFNVSDAWDWEASPRKTTKTYSGFTPTGRPVWAKKLY
;
A
#
# COMPACT_ATOMS: atom_id res chain seq x y z
N MET A 1 -64.22 8.43 26.09
CA MET A 1 -64.52 8.79 27.50
C MET A 1 -63.65 9.98 27.89
N LYS A 2 -64.21 10.95 28.63
CA LYS A 2 -63.58 12.07 29.39
C LYS A 2 -62.14 12.49 28.97
N ASN A 3 -61.98 13.64 28.32
CA ASN A 3 -61.69 14.96 28.94
C ASN A 3 -60.33 14.98 29.67
N LEU A 4 -59.40 15.90 29.38
CA LEU A 4 -59.63 17.33 29.60
C LEU A 4 -58.90 18.29 28.63
N ASN A 5 -59.52 19.46 28.48
CA ASN A 5 -59.17 20.65 27.70
C ASN A 5 -59.22 21.86 28.67
N LYS A 6 -58.50 22.99 28.53
CA LYS A 6 -57.73 23.60 27.40
C LYS A 6 -56.94 24.83 27.93
N TYR A 7 -55.94 25.33 27.17
CA TYR A 7 -55.65 26.78 26.94
C TYR A 7 -55.01 27.63 28.10
N LEU A 8 -54.29 28.76 27.90
CA LEU A 8 -53.62 29.40 26.73
C LEU A 8 -52.72 30.60 27.20
N LYS A 9 -51.86 31.13 26.30
CA LYS A 9 -51.24 32.50 26.24
C LYS A 9 -50.15 32.84 27.30
N LEU A 10 -48.92 33.24 26.92
CA LEU A 10 -48.41 34.38 26.12
C LEU A 10 -48.36 35.73 26.88
N ILE A 11 -47.16 36.27 27.10
CA ILE A 11 -46.64 37.54 26.51
C ILE A 11 -45.18 37.80 26.99
N SER A 12 -44.38 38.42 26.13
CA SER A 12 -42.93 38.71 26.29
C SER A 12 -42.65 40.17 26.73
N ILE A 13 -41.41 40.67 26.53
CA ILE A 13 -40.85 42.03 26.77
C ILE A 13 -40.12 42.12 28.13
N SER A 14 -38.78 42.20 28.29
CA SER A 14 -37.63 42.78 27.54
C SER A 14 -37.38 44.29 27.77
N ILE A 15 -36.09 44.65 27.97
CA ILE A 15 -35.40 45.96 27.68
C ILE A 15 -34.76 46.74 28.88
N PHE A 16 -33.41 46.75 28.87
CA PHE A 16 -32.38 47.78 29.18
C PHE A 16 -32.15 48.50 30.55
N TYR A 17 -30.92 48.31 31.04
CA TYR A 17 -29.86 49.28 31.44
C TYR A 17 -30.15 50.80 31.59
N LEU A 18 -29.69 51.40 32.70
CA LEU A 18 -28.49 52.27 32.88
C LEU A 18 -28.50 52.83 34.34
N LEU A 19 -27.49 52.60 35.20
CA LEU A 19 -26.20 53.30 35.39
C LEU A 19 -26.29 54.81 35.73
N ILE A 20 -25.82 55.24 36.93
CA ILE A 20 -24.79 56.29 37.15
C ILE A 20 -24.56 56.68 38.65
N LEU A 21 -23.28 56.60 39.05
CA LEU A 21 -22.48 57.34 40.07
C LEU A 21 -23.04 57.90 41.40
N SER A 22 -22.31 57.59 42.48
CA SER A 22 -21.79 58.60 43.43
C SER A 22 -20.39 58.19 43.95
N ILE A 23 -19.64 59.13 44.57
CA ILE A 23 -18.16 59.14 44.59
C ILE A 23 -17.56 59.05 46.00
N SER A 24 -16.43 58.34 46.10
CA SER A 24 -15.33 58.32 47.10
C SER A 24 -15.51 58.80 48.55
N SER A 25 -14.96 57.99 49.48
CA SER A 25 -14.15 58.49 50.60
C SER A 25 -13.02 57.48 50.91
N CYS A 26 -11.83 57.96 51.31
CA CYS A 26 -10.64 57.13 51.56
C CYS A 26 -10.14 57.25 53.00
N SER A 27 -9.86 56.10 53.62
CA SER A 27 -8.96 55.86 54.77
C SER A 27 -9.00 54.35 55.02
N GLY A 28 -7.92 53.59 55.16
CA GLY A 28 -6.50 53.87 55.38
C GLY A 28 -5.94 52.67 56.18
N ASP A 29 -4.66 52.30 55.98
CA ASP A 29 -3.97 51.10 56.53
C ASP A 29 -4.50 49.77 55.92
N ASP A 30 -3.69 48.82 55.40
CA ASP A 30 -2.44 48.24 55.89
C ASP A 30 -1.47 47.85 54.75
N ASN A 31 -0.16 47.80 55.05
CA ASN A 31 0.86 47.28 54.13
C ASN A 31 0.83 45.74 54.09
N LEU A 32 0.17 45.17 53.08
CA LEU A 32 0.32 43.77 52.72
C LEU A 32 1.58 43.57 51.87
N GLU A 33 2.34 42.51 52.15
CA GLU A 33 3.47 42.09 51.30
C GLU A 33 2.98 41.79 49.87
N PRO A 34 3.79 42.07 48.83
CA PRO A 34 3.39 41.78 47.46
C PRO A 34 3.23 40.27 47.28
N THR A 35 2.00 39.84 47.02
CA THR A 35 1.71 38.49 46.50
C THR A 35 2.59 38.24 45.28
N PRO A 36 3.20 37.05 45.13
CA PRO A 36 3.87 36.69 43.89
C PRO A 36 2.93 36.92 42.72
N ASN A 37 3.43 37.60 41.68
CA ASN A 37 2.70 37.68 40.42
C ASN A 37 2.43 36.24 39.98
N PRO A 38 1.20 35.85 39.58
CA PRO A 38 1.00 34.55 38.98
C PRO A 38 1.96 34.43 37.79
N ASP A 39 2.61 33.28 37.64
CA ASP A 39 3.37 32.98 36.43
C ASP A 39 2.45 33.28 35.23
N PRO A 40 2.95 33.92 34.16
CA PRO A 40 2.17 34.07 32.95
C PRO A 40 1.72 32.68 32.51
N ASP A 41 0.41 32.49 32.33
CA ASP A 41 -0.14 31.22 31.83
C ASP A 41 0.73 30.74 30.67
N PRO A 42 1.20 29.47 30.67
CA PRO A 42 2.08 28.98 29.64
C PRO A 42 1.42 29.27 28.30
N ILE A 43 2.15 29.96 27.41
CA ILE A 43 1.62 30.39 26.11
C ILE A 43 1.05 29.15 25.45
N VAL A 44 -0.28 29.09 25.38
CA VAL A 44 -0.98 28.06 24.64
C VAL A 44 -0.72 28.41 23.19
N VAL A 45 0.38 27.86 22.67
CA VAL A 45 0.65 27.78 21.25
C VAL A 45 -0.47 26.89 20.71
N VAL A 46 -1.56 27.55 20.29
CA VAL A 46 -2.58 26.92 19.47
C VAL A 46 -1.81 26.38 18.27
N PRO A 47 -1.72 25.05 18.06
CA PRO A 47 -1.01 24.52 16.92
C PRO A 47 -1.58 25.15 15.66
N GLU A 48 -0.71 25.54 14.72
CA GLU A 48 -1.19 25.97 13.41
C GLU A 48 -2.11 24.87 12.87
N THR A 49 -3.34 25.25 12.52
CA THR A 49 -4.34 24.28 12.07
C THR A 49 -3.91 23.72 10.74
N PHE A 50 -3.22 22.57 10.75
CA PHE A 50 -2.75 21.89 9.56
C PHE A 50 -3.94 21.60 8.63
N PRO A 51 -4.02 22.21 7.44
CA PRO A 51 -5.11 22.00 6.50
C PRO A 51 -4.81 20.72 5.71
N GLY A 52 -4.99 19.57 6.38
CA GLY A 52 -4.76 18.27 5.80
C GLY A 52 -5.80 17.88 4.73
N PRO A 53 -5.56 16.76 4.01
CA PRO A 53 -6.36 16.35 2.88
C PRO A 53 -7.81 15.98 3.24
N ASP A 54 -8.75 16.48 2.43
CA ASP A 54 -10.20 16.35 2.60
C ASP A 54 -10.87 15.45 1.53
N TYR A 55 -10.11 14.94 0.55
CA TYR A 55 -10.65 14.11 -0.53
C TYR A 55 -11.36 12.85 -0.02
N ALA A 56 -12.48 12.49 -0.66
CA ALA A 56 -13.35 11.41 -0.22
C ALA A 56 -12.74 10.02 -0.43
N ASP A 57 -13.08 9.09 0.47
CA ASP A 57 -12.66 7.68 0.41
C ASP A 57 -13.48 6.87 -0.60
N ASP A 58 -14.77 7.20 -0.71
CA ASP A 58 -15.59 6.83 -1.86
C ASP A 58 -15.37 7.85 -2.99
N TYR A 59 -14.59 7.46 -4.00
CA TYR A 59 -14.38 8.25 -5.21
C TYR A 59 -15.39 7.96 -6.32
N THR A 60 -16.40 7.08 -6.10
CA THR A 60 -17.35 6.71 -7.17
C THR A 60 -18.07 7.90 -7.84
N PRO A 61 -18.35 9.04 -7.18
CA PRO A 61 -18.91 10.22 -7.84
C PRO A 61 -17.99 10.87 -8.89
N ILE A 62 -16.68 10.59 -8.87
CA ILE A 62 -15.68 11.10 -9.82
C ILE A 62 -15.00 9.99 -10.64
N ALA A 63 -15.46 8.74 -10.56
CA ALA A 63 -14.77 7.61 -11.18
C ALA A 63 -14.77 7.60 -12.73
N SER A 64 -15.57 8.47 -13.37
CA SER A 64 -15.63 8.59 -14.84
C SER A 64 -14.35 9.17 -15.43
N TRP A 65 -13.98 8.73 -16.64
CA TRP A 65 -12.88 9.31 -17.43
C TRP A 65 -12.98 10.83 -17.61
N ASN A 66 -14.21 11.36 -17.66
CA ASN A 66 -14.45 12.81 -17.78
C ASN A 66 -13.96 13.60 -16.57
N ASP A 67 -13.90 12.96 -15.39
CA ASP A 67 -13.46 13.55 -14.12
C ASP A 67 -12.01 13.20 -13.76
N ARG A 68 -11.25 12.57 -14.67
CA ARG A 68 -9.87 12.09 -14.41
C ARG A 68 -8.89 13.13 -13.87
N SER A 69 -9.09 14.41 -14.19
CA SER A 69 -8.29 15.51 -13.64
C SER A 69 -8.48 15.73 -12.13
N LYS A 70 -9.50 15.10 -11.54
CA LYS A 70 -9.81 15.12 -10.10
C LYS A 70 -9.45 13.80 -9.40
N TRP A 71 -8.97 12.79 -10.14
CA TRP A 71 -8.83 11.44 -9.59
C TRP A 71 -7.90 11.38 -8.38
N ASN A 72 -6.80 12.14 -8.37
CA ASN A 72 -5.79 12.02 -7.32
C ASN A 72 -5.33 10.55 -7.17
N LEU A 73 -5.71 9.89 -6.07
CA LEU A 73 -5.44 8.48 -5.78
C LEU A 73 -6.62 7.54 -6.12
N ALA A 74 -7.67 8.01 -6.79
CA ALA A 74 -8.71 7.15 -7.38
C ALA A 74 -8.15 6.25 -8.49
N ASN A 75 -8.79 5.09 -8.66
CA ASN A 75 -8.45 4.08 -9.68
C ASN A 75 -6.96 3.67 -9.63
N VAL A 76 -6.41 3.40 -8.45
CA VAL A 76 -5.05 2.87 -8.29
C VAL A 76 -5.11 1.35 -8.22
N HIS A 77 -4.27 0.64 -9.00
CA HIS A 77 -4.08 -0.80 -8.90
C HIS A 77 -2.65 -1.17 -9.29
N ASP A 78 -1.91 -1.82 -8.40
CA ASP A 78 -0.52 -2.26 -8.55
C ASP A 78 0.43 -1.10 -8.89
N PRO A 79 0.52 -0.07 -8.02
CA PRO A 79 1.33 1.11 -8.28
C PRO A 79 2.82 0.81 -8.13
N THR A 80 3.64 1.36 -9.03
CA THR A 80 5.08 1.53 -8.86
C THR A 80 5.42 3.01 -8.77
N VAL A 81 6.32 3.42 -7.87
CA VAL A 81 6.62 4.83 -7.60
C VAL A 81 8.12 5.11 -7.66
N ALA A 82 8.51 6.14 -8.43
CA ALA A 82 9.87 6.68 -8.42
C ALA A 82 9.87 8.21 -8.33
N LYS A 83 10.95 8.79 -7.82
CA LYS A 83 11.17 10.24 -7.76
C LYS A 83 12.06 10.70 -8.92
N ASP A 84 11.67 11.77 -9.59
CA ASP A 84 12.47 12.46 -10.59
C ASP A 84 12.34 13.99 -10.44
N GLY A 85 13.44 14.65 -10.09
CA GLY A 85 13.45 16.05 -9.65
C GLY A 85 12.51 16.29 -8.46
N ASP A 86 11.69 17.34 -8.58
CA ASP A 86 10.69 17.75 -7.58
C ASP A 86 9.49 16.79 -7.44
N TYR A 87 9.32 15.82 -8.34
CA TYR A 87 8.10 15.04 -8.46
C TYR A 87 8.33 13.55 -8.20
N TYR A 88 7.40 12.93 -7.48
CA TYR A 88 7.14 11.50 -7.52
C TYR A 88 6.22 11.20 -8.69
N TYR A 89 6.46 10.08 -9.37
CA TYR A 89 5.65 9.57 -10.47
C TYR A 89 5.19 8.17 -10.10
N MET A 90 3.91 7.88 -10.34
CA MET A 90 3.30 6.60 -10.07
C MET A 90 2.70 6.04 -11.36
N TYR A 91 3.21 4.89 -11.80
CA TYR A 91 2.66 4.07 -12.91
C TYR A 91 1.91 2.87 -12.32
N GLN A 92 0.98 2.26 -13.05
CA GLN A 92 0.09 1.23 -12.49
C GLN A 92 -0.52 0.28 -13.55
N THR A 93 -1.26 -0.74 -13.11
CA THR A 93 -2.12 -1.61 -13.93
C THR A 93 -3.23 -0.83 -14.64
N ASP A 94 -3.63 -1.30 -15.84
CA ASP A 94 -4.82 -0.87 -16.57
C ASP A 94 -6.10 -1.37 -15.86
N ALA A 95 -6.46 -0.73 -14.74
CA ALA A 95 -7.67 -1.05 -13.99
C ALA A 95 -8.33 0.20 -13.41
N SER A 96 -9.66 0.24 -13.48
CA SER A 96 -10.49 1.31 -12.93
C SER A 96 -11.88 0.78 -12.58
N TYR A 97 -12.54 1.44 -11.63
CA TYR A 97 -13.93 1.18 -11.33
C TYR A 97 -14.80 1.46 -12.56
N GLY A 98 -15.52 0.45 -13.02
CA GLY A 98 -16.35 0.54 -14.24
C GLY A 98 -15.55 0.66 -15.54
N ASN A 99 -14.27 0.23 -15.57
CA ASN A 99 -13.42 0.23 -16.77
C ASN A 99 -13.25 1.61 -17.43
N ALA A 100 -13.23 2.68 -16.62
CA ALA A 100 -13.06 4.06 -17.09
C ALA A 100 -11.74 4.36 -17.84
N HIS A 101 -10.73 3.47 -17.78
CA HIS A 101 -9.48 3.57 -18.55
C HIS A 101 -9.55 2.95 -19.96
N ASP A 102 -10.54 2.10 -20.26
CA ASP A 102 -10.55 1.29 -21.49
C ASP A 102 -10.49 2.18 -22.74
N GLY A 103 -9.46 1.98 -23.58
CA GLY A 103 -9.24 2.76 -24.80
C GLY A 103 -8.49 4.09 -24.61
N HIS A 104 -7.89 4.35 -23.45
CA HIS A 104 -7.18 5.58 -23.14
C HIS A 104 -5.65 5.44 -22.94
N GLY A 105 -5.07 4.38 -23.52
CA GLY A 105 -3.65 4.02 -23.40
C GLY A 105 -3.41 3.01 -22.27
N HIS A 106 -2.15 2.63 -22.09
CA HIS A 106 -1.72 1.55 -21.19
C HIS A 106 -0.62 2.00 -20.23
N PHE A 107 -0.62 1.42 -19.04
CA PHE A 107 0.15 1.83 -17.87
C PHE A 107 -0.13 3.30 -17.52
N PRO A 108 -1.35 3.63 -17.06
CA PRO A 108 -1.71 4.99 -16.65
C PRO A 108 -0.75 5.51 -15.58
N TYR A 109 -0.53 6.84 -15.57
CA TYR A 109 0.38 7.46 -14.62
C TYR A 109 -0.12 8.80 -14.07
N ARG A 110 0.36 9.08 -12.86
CA ARG A 110 0.11 10.31 -12.11
C ARG A 110 1.41 10.83 -11.49
N ARG A 111 1.45 12.09 -11.06
CA ARG A 111 2.60 12.66 -10.35
C ARG A 111 2.20 13.51 -9.15
N SER A 112 3.09 13.67 -8.17
CA SER A 112 2.89 14.47 -6.97
C SER A 112 4.20 15.10 -6.50
N LYS A 113 4.15 16.26 -5.81
CA LYS A 113 5.32 16.80 -5.09
C LYS A 113 5.38 16.38 -3.63
N ASP A 114 4.25 16.02 -3.04
CA ASP A 114 4.05 15.87 -1.59
C ASP A 114 3.57 14.47 -1.18
N LEU A 115 3.40 13.54 -2.14
CA LEU A 115 2.83 12.20 -1.97
C LEU A 115 1.34 12.16 -1.54
N VAL A 116 0.67 13.30 -1.43
CA VAL A 116 -0.72 13.44 -0.96
C VAL A 116 -1.65 13.90 -2.10
N ASN A 117 -1.20 14.89 -2.86
CA ASN A 117 -1.93 15.50 -3.97
C ASN A 117 -1.30 15.06 -5.28
N TRP A 118 -2.02 14.25 -6.06
CA TRP A 118 -1.55 13.68 -7.31
C TRP A 118 -2.34 14.20 -8.52
N ASP A 119 -1.62 14.62 -9.56
CA ASP A 119 -2.17 14.97 -10.87
C ASP A 119 -2.19 13.72 -11.76
N TYR A 120 -3.34 13.36 -12.34
CA TYR A 120 -3.39 12.34 -13.40
C TYR A 120 -2.83 12.90 -14.71
N MET A 121 -1.83 12.23 -15.29
CA MET A 121 -1.02 12.77 -16.39
C MET A 121 -1.26 12.10 -17.74
N GLY A 122 -1.75 10.85 -17.77
CA GLY A 122 -1.96 10.10 -19.00
C GLY A 122 -1.57 8.63 -18.85
N ALA A 123 -0.94 8.07 -19.88
CA ALA A 123 -0.48 6.68 -19.91
C ALA A 123 0.91 6.57 -20.56
N ALA A 124 1.69 5.54 -20.21
CA ALA A 124 3.02 5.32 -20.79
C ALA A 124 2.93 4.96 -22.27
N PHE A 125 2.07 3.99 -22.63
CA PHE A 125 1.92 3.49 -24.00
C PHE A 125 0.53 3.80 -24.56
N GLN A 126 0.40 3.73 -25.89
CA GLN A 126 -0.87 3.92 -26.62
C GLN A 126 -1.42 2.63 -27.26
N ALA A 127 -0.60 1.58 -27.33
CA ALA A 127 -0.96 0.26 -27.86
C ALA A 127 0.02 -0.80 -27.34
N ALA A 128 -0.32 -2.08 -27.48
CA ALA A 128 0.63 -3.18 -27.28
C ALA A 128 1.81 -3.07 -28.27
N PRO A 129 3.07 -3.23 -27.82
CA PRO A 129 4.22 -3.35 -28.71
C PRO A 129 4.10 -4.54 -29.66
N ALA A 130 4.42 -4.33 -30.94
CA ALA A 130 4.24 -5.33 -31.99
C ALA A 130 4.99 -6.66 -31.71
N TRP A 131 6.15 -6.58 -31.05
CA TRP A 131 6.96 -7.76 -30.71
C TRP A 131 6.23 -8.79 -29.86
N VAL A 132 5.19 -8.41 -29.12
CA VAL A 132 4.41 -9.34 -28.26
C VAL A 132 3.70 -10.36 -29.13
N LYS A 133 2.95 -9.90 -30.15
CA LYS A 133 2.26 -10.77 -31.14
C LYS A 133 3.27 -11.68 -31.86
N ASP A 134 4.40 -11.12 -32.28
CA ASP A 134 5.43 -11.87 -32.98
C ASP A 134 6.06 -12.94 -32.06
N SER A 135 6.35 -12.61 -30.81
CA SER A 135 6.96 -13.53 -29.83
C SER A 135 5.99 -14.65 -29.43
N LEU A 136 4.71 -14.32 -29.24
CA LEU A 136 3.62 -15.27 -29.03
C LEU A 136 3.51 -16.26 -30.20
N ASN A 137 3.37 -15.75 -31.42
CA ASN A 137 3.16 -16.59 -32.60
C ASN A 137 4.41 -17.42 -32.95
N ASN A 138 5.62 -16.88 -32.74
CA ASN A 138 6.87 -17.63 -32.85
C ASN A 138 6.97 -18.78 -31.81
N LYS A 139 6.42 -18.62 -30.60
CA LYS A 139 6.37 -19.70 -29.60
C LYS A 139 5.31 -20.74 -29.98
N ARG A 140 4.11 -20.31 -30.38
CA ARG A 140 3.02 -21.20 -30.86
C ARG A 140 3.45 -22.09 -32.03
N ALA A 141 4.21 -21.53 -32.98
CA ALA A 141 4.77 -22.28 -34.11
C ALA A 141 5.83 -23.33 -33.73
N ARG A 142 6.43 -23.23 -32.54
CA ARG A 142 7.42 -24.19 -32.00
C ARG A 142 6.83 -25.21 -31.03
N MET A 143 5.53 -25.12 -30.71
CA MET A 143 4.86 -26.13 -29.89
C MET A 143 4.74 -27.46 -30.65
N ASN A 144 4.44 -28.55 -29.93
CA ASN A 144 4.20 -29.86 -30.51
C ASN A 144 2.83 -30.41 -30.05
N PRO A 145 1.81 -30.49 -30.93
CA PRO A 145 1.80 -30.00 -32.32
C PRO A 145 1.95 -28.47 -32.39
N ALA A 146 2.43 -27.97 -33.53
CA ALA A 146 2.52 -26.52 -33.77
C ALA A 146 1.11 -25.92 -33.81
N LEU A 147 0.91 -24.80 -33.12
CA LEU A 147 -0.38 -24.11 -33.05
C LEU A 147 -0.45 -22.97 -34.08
N PRO A 148 -1.63 -22.70 -34.68
CA PRO A 148 -1.80 -21.60 -35.61
C PRO A 148 -1.59 -20.24 -34.92
N PRO A 149 -1.13 -19.21 -35.64
CA PRO A 149 -0.96 -17.88 -35.07
C PRO A 149 -2.30 -17.28 -34.64
N ILE A 150 -2.26 -16.43 -33.61
CA ILE A 150 -3.39 -15.58 -33.21
C ILE A 150 -3.20 -14.23 -33.91
N GLU A 151 -4.18 -13.83 -34.71
CA GLU A 151 -4.10 -12.61 -35.53
C GLU A 151 -4.34 -11.34 -34.71
N ASN A 152 -5.31 -11.38 -33.80
CA ASN A 152 -5.61 -10.29 -32.87
C ASN A 152 -5.63 -10.88 -31.45
N PRO A 153 -4.49 -10.93 -30.75
CA PRO A 153 -4.45 -11.42 -29.38
C PRO A 153 -5.09 -10.42 -28.42
N ASP A 154 -5.81 -10.94 -27.43
CA ASP A 154 -6.43 -10.17 -26.36
C ASP A 154 -5.41 -9.94 -25.24
N TYR A 155 -5.21 -8.69 -24.83
CA TYR A 155 -4.14 -8.29 -23.91
C TYR A 155 -4.68 -7.69 -22.60
N GLY A 156 -4.03 -8.03 -21.48
CA GLY A 156 -4.05 -7.27 -20.24
C GLY A 156 -2.69 -6.61 -19.98
N PHE A 157 -2.67 -5.40 -19.41
CA PHE A 157 -1.48 -4.58 -19.17
C PHE A 157 -1.33 -4.35 -17.66
N TRP A 158 -0.49 -5.15 -17.01
CA TRP A 158 -0.50 -5.30 -15.55
C TRP A 158 0.85 -4.96 -14.92
N ALA A 159 0.79 -4.49 -13.68
CA ALA A 159 1.90 -4.31 -12.73
C ALA A 159 3.20 -3.86 -13.40
N PRO A 160 3.28 -2.61 -13.89
CA PRO A 160 4.56 -2.05 -14.32
C PRO A 160 5.43 -1.78 -13.10
N TYR A 161 6.75 -1.83 -13.29
CA TYR A 161 7.74 -1.45 -12.28
C TYR A 161 8.78 -0.51 -12.85
N ILE A 162 9.06 0.57 -12.12
CA ILE A 162 9.96 1.63 -12.55
C ILE A 162 11.19 1.74 -11.66
N GLN A 163 12.38 1.67 -12.27
CA GLN A 163 13.66 1.83 -11.56
C GLN A 163 14.57 2.82 -12.28
N LYS A 164 15.24 3.68 -11.50
CA LYS A 164 16.32 4.54 -12.02
C LYS A 164 17.63 3.75 -12.10
N VAL A 165 18.24 3.74 -13.27
CA VAL A 165 19.50 3.04 -13.57
C VAL A 165 20.46 4.05 -14.19
N GLY A 166 21.39 4.56 -13.37
CA GLY A 166 22.26 5.68 -13.75
C GLY A 166 21.42 6.91 -14.11
N ASN A 167 21.54 7.37 -15.36
CA ASN A 167 20.83 8.54 -15.86
C ASN A 167 19.49 8.22 -16.55
N LYS A 168 19.07 6.95 -16.61
CA LYS A 168 17.83 6.53 -17.27
C LYS A 168 16.83 5.94 -16.28
N PHE A 169 15.56 5.96 -16.67
CA PHE A 169 14.51 5.18 -16.05
C PHE A 169 14.19 3.95 -16.91
N ARG A 170 14.03 2.81 -16.24
CA ARG A 170 13.60 1.54 -16.84
C ARG A 170 12.20 1.21 -16.34
N LEU A 171 11.25 1.11 -17.26
CA LEU A 171 9.91 0.59 -17.01
C LEU A 171 9.88 -0.87 -17.46
N TYR A 172 9.91 -1.80 -16.51
CA TYR A 172 9.55 -3.19 -16.76
C TYR A 172 8.03 -3.28 -16.72
N TYR A 173 7.41 -3.98 -17.66
CA TYR A 173 5.96 -3.97 -17.80
C TYR A 173 5.43 -5.33 -18.21
N SER A 174 4.27 -5.72 -17.70
CA SER A 174 3.66 -7.03 -17.98
C SER A 174 2.56 -6.92 -19.03
N ILE A 175 2.60 -7.79 -20.05
CA ILE A 175 1.51 -7.98 -21.01
C ILE A 175 1.07 -9.44 -20.98
N VAL A 176 -0.19 -9.66 -20.60
CA VAL A 176 -0.81 -10.99 -20.47
C VAL A 176 -1.69 -11.26 -21.68
N VAL A 177 -1.46 -12.39 -22.35
CA VAL A 177 -2.30 -12.82 -23.47
C VAL A 177 -3.45 -13.68 -22.92
N THR A 178 -4.67 -13.15 -22.91
CA THR A 178 -5.80 -13.78 -22.21
C THR A 178 -6.50 -14.87 -23.03
N ASN A 179 -6.19 -14.98 -24.33
CA ASN A 179 -6.68 -16.05 -25.19
C ASN A 179 -6.33 -17.44 -24.62
N PRO A 180 -7.24 -18.43 -24.64
CA PRO A 180 -6.89 -19.83 -24.39
C PRO A 180 -5.82 -20.33 -25.38
N ILE A 181 -4.87 -21.15 -24.92
CA ILE A 181 -3.83 -21.74 -25.77
C ILE A 181 -4.48 -22.58 -26.89
N VAL A 182 -5.52 -23.35 -26.56
CA VAL A 182 -6.42 -24.02 -27.51
C VAL A 182 -7.89 -23.84 -27.13
N GLY A 183 -8.78 -23.92 -28.12
CA GLY A 183 -10.22 -23.77 -27.91
C GLY A 183 -10.63 -22.32 -27.63
N THR A 184 -11.72 -22.13 -26.89
CA THR A 184 -12.34 -20.82 -26.61
C THR A 184 -12.76 -20.63 -25.15
N ASP A 185 -12.38 -21.55 -24.26
CA ASP A 185 -12.81 -21.55 -22.85
C ASP A 185 -11.62 -21.81 -21.93
N THR A 186 -11.30 -20.83 -21.08
CA THR A 186 -10.22 -20.89 -20.10
C THR A 186 -10.43 -21.93 -18.99
N ASN A 187 -11.63 -22.52 -18.89
CA ASN A 187 -11.89 -23.69 -18.04
C ASN A 187 -11.40 -25.01 -18.66
N THR A 188 -11.11 -25.04 -19.96
CA THR A 188 -10.68 -26.25 -20.69
C THR A 188 -9.28 -26.12 -21.30
N SER A 189 -8.71 -24.92 -21.34
CA SER A 189 -7.30 -24.68 -21.62
C SER A 189 -6.78 -23.51 -20.79
N TRP A 190 -5.51 -23.54 -20.39
CA TRP A 190 -4.84 -22.38 -19.82
C TRP A 190 -4.83 -21.22 -20.82
N SER A 191 -4.81 -19.97 -20.30
CA SER A 191 -4.53 -18.80 -21.13
C SER A 191 -3.12 -18.90 -21.72
N GLU A 192 -2.88 -18.14 -22.78
CA GLU A 192 -1.56 -17.94 -23.32
C GLU A 192 -0.61 -17.30 -22.30
N ARG A 193 0.67 -17.40 -22.64
CA ARG A 193 1.78 -16.90 -21.82
C ARG A 193 1.76 -15.39 -21.67
N ALA A 194 2.16 -14.93 -20.49
CA ALA A 194 2.48 -13.54 -20.25
C ALA A 194 3.93 -13.22 -20.66
N PHE A 195 4.20 -11.93 -20.85
CA PHE A 195 5.49 -11.38 -21.22
C PHE A 195 5.83 -10.18 -20.34
N ILE A 196 7.05 -10.13 -19.82
CA ILE A 196 7.64 -8.91 -19.27
C ILE A 196 8.47 -8.26 -20.38
N GLY A 197 8.17 -7.00 -20.69
CA GLY A 197 8.98 -6.14 -21.56
C GLY A 197 9.79 -5.13 -20.76
N LEU A 198 10.62 -4.36 -21.46
CA LEU A 198 11.38 -3.23 -20.93
C LEU A 198 11.23 -2.03 -21.87
N ALA A 199 10.94 -0.86 -21.32
CA ALA A 199 11.14 0.42 -22.01
C ALA A 199 12.08 1.33 -21.21
N GLU A 200 12.76 2.24 -21.91
CA GLU A 200 13.64 3.24 -21.30
C GLU A 200 13.14 4.67 -21.57
N SER A 201 13.29 5.55 -20.58
CA SER A 201 13.17 7.00 -20.73
C SER A 201 14.38 7.70 -20.10
N ASP A 202 14.73 8.88 -20.60
CA ASP A 202 15.77 9.72 -20.00
C ASP A 202 15.23 10.54 -18.79
N ASP A 203 13.93 10.81 -18.75
CA ASP A 203 13.25 11.54 -17.67
C ASP A 203 11.77 11.12 -17.52
N LEU A 204 11.13 11.41 -16.39
CA LEU A 204 9.71 11.06 -16.17
C LEU A 204 8.72 12.17 -16.50
N ALA A 205 9.19 13.42 -16.68
CA ALA A 205 8.34 14.56 -16.97
C ALA A 205 7.87 14.59 -18.44
N SER A 206 8.70 14.08 -19.36
CA SER A 206 8.36 13.93 -20.78
C SER A 206 7.47 12.71 -21.05
N ASN A 207 7.62 11.64 -20.25
CA ASN A 207 6.95 10.35 -20.42
C ASN A 207 7.13 9.76 -21.84
N ILE A 208 8.32 9.96 -22.44
CA ILE A 208 8.69 9.44 -23.76
C ILE A 208 9.45 8.12 -23.58
N TRP A 209 8.75 7.01 -23.83
CA TRP A 209 9.29 5.66 -23.64
C TRP A 209 9.79 5.04 -24.94
N GLU A 210 11.06 4.65 -24.97
CA GLU A 210 11.63 3.82 -26.03
C GLU A 210 11.52 2.33 -25.65
N ASP A 211 10.61 1.60 -26.30
CA ASP A 211 10.47 0.15 -26.10
C ASP A 211 11.76 -0.60 -26.52
N LYS A 212 12.27 -1.44 -25.62
CA LYS A 212 13.45 -2.29 -25.83
C LYS A 212 13.07 -3.74 -26.10
N GLY A 213 11.80 -4.12 -26.05
CA GLY A 213 11.34 -5.48 -26.34
C GLY A 213 11.36 -6.43 -25.14
N MET A 214 11.05 -7.70 -25.41
CA MET A 214 10.95 -8.77 -24.40
C MET A 214 12.17 -8.86 -23.47
N VAL A 215 11.88 -9.05 -22.18
CA VAL A 215 12.83 -9.39 -21.10
C VAL A 215 12.68 -10.88 -20.75
N VAL A 216 11.47 -11.34 -20.43
CA VAL A 216 11.15 -12.74 -20.08
C VAL A 216 9.68 -13.06 -20.38
N CYS A 217 9.29 -14.34 -20.42
CA CYS A 217 7.90 -14.78 -20.64
C CYS A 217 7.56 -16.03 -19.83
N SER A 218 6.27 -16.35 -19.69
CA SER A 218 5.83 -17.59 -19.03
C SER A 218 6.22 -18.80 -19.90
N GLU A 219 6.97 -19.73 -19.32
CA GLU A 219 7.49 -20.92 -20.01
C GLU A 219 7.13 -22.21 -19.26
N PRO A 220 6.66 -23.26 -19.95
CA PRO A 220 6.40 -24.55 -19.34
C PRO A 220 7.70 -25.30 -19.04
N ASP A 221 7.71 -26.04 -17.93
CA ASP A 221 8.78 -26.96 -17.55
C ASP A 221 8.48 -28.42 -17.94
N GLY A 222 7.36 -28.66 -18.62
CA GLY A 222 6.94 -29.99 -19.08
C GLY A 222 6.30 -30.87 -18.00
N LEU A 223 6.06 -30.34 -16.80
CA LEU A 223 5.37 -31.09 -15.73
C LEU A 223 3.84 -31.15 -15.93
N GLU A 224 3.27 -30.17 -16.62
CA GLU A 224 1.83 -29.99 -16.78
C GLU A 224 1.44 -29.73 -18.24
N THR A 225 0.15 -29.90 -18.54
CA THR A 225 -0.43 -29.65 -19.87
C THR A 225 -1.17 -28.30 -19.93
N TYR A 226 -1.26 -27.72 -21.13
CA TYR A 226 -2.06 -26.51 -21.37
C TYR A 226 -3.57 -26.80 -21.47
N THR A 227 -3.99 -28.08 -21.49
CA THR A 227 -5.40 -28.49 -21.42
C THR A 227 -5.84 -28.66 -19.98
N ARG A 228 -7.00 -28.11 -19.59
CA ARG A 228 -7.54 -28.19 -18.23
C ARG A 228 -8.71 -29.17 -18.18
N THR A 229 -8.83 -29.90 -17.07
CA THR A 229 -9.98 -30.79 -16.80
C THR A 229 -11.24 -30.04 -16.33
N GLY A 230 -11.10 -28.76 -15.98
CA GLY A 230 -12.17 -27.85 -15.61
C GLY A 230 -11.61 -26.56 -14.99
N GLY A 231 -12.47 -25.59 -14.67
CA GLY A 231 -12.06 -24.33 -14.04
C GLY A 231 -11.34 -24.47 -12.68
N ASN A 232 -11.53 -25.61 -12.02
CA ASN A 232 -10.88 -25.97 -10.74
C ASN A 232 -9.52 -26.69 -10.92
N ASP A 233 -9.03 -26.83 -12.16
CA ASP A 233 -7.73 -27.42 -12.46
C ASP A 233 -6.62 -26.40 -12.21
N TRP A 234 -6.08 -26.42 -11.00
CA TRP A 234 -5.10 -25.45 -10.51
C TRP A 234 -3.66 -26.03 -10.49
N SER A 235 -3.29 -26.85 -11.47
CA SER A 235 -1.93 -27.40 -11.52
C SER A 235 -0.90 -26.46 -12.18
N GLY A 236 -1.33 -25.44 -12.92
CA GLY A 236 -0.47 -24.40 -13.50
C GLY A 236 0.45 -24.89 -14.64
N TYR A 237 0.12 -24.55 -15.89
CA TYR A 237 0.91 -24.99 -17.05
C TYR A 237 2.36 -24.46 -17.04
N PHE A 238 2.54 -23.17 -16.75
CA PHE A 238 3.85 -22.52 -16.72
C PHE A 238 4.59 -22.76 -15.40
N LYS A 239 5.92 -22.77 -15.43
CA LYS A 239 6.74 -22.85 -14.19
C LYS A 239 6.53 -21.61 -13.33
N PHE A 240 6.74 -20.44 -13.93
CA PHE A 240 6.48 -19.12 -13.35
C PHE A 240 5.56 -18.33 -14.31
N ASN A 241 4.72 -17.46 -13.77
CA ASN A 241 4.03 -16.46 -14.57
C ASN A 241 4.96 -15.26 -14.77
N ALA A 242 5.22 -14.86 -16.01
CA ALA A 242 6.01 -13.66 -16.30
C ALA A 242 5.13 -12.41 -16.27
N ILE A 243 4.73 -12.04 -15.06
CA ILE A 243 4.16 -10.75 -14.70
C ILE A 243 4.76 -10.27 -13.37
N ASP A 244 4.32 -9.11 -12.92
CA ASP A 244 4.68 -8.47 -11.65
C ASP A 244 6.21 -8.36 -11.46
N PRO A 245 6.93 -7.69 -12.38
CA PRO A 245 8.34 -7.36 -12.18
C PRO A 245 8.54 -6.46 -10.96
N SER A 246 9.68 -6.64 -10.30
CA SER A 246 10.39 -5.65 -9.50
C SER A 246 11.89 -5.85 -9.71
N MET A 247 12.72 -4.83 -9.48
CA MET A 247 14.14 -4.89 -9.85
C MET A 247 15.04 -4.17 -8.85
N VAL A 248 16.09 -4.86 -8.40
CA VAL A 248 17.09 -4.31 -7.47
C VAL A 248 18.49 -4.32 -8.09
N ILE A 249 19.27 -3.31 -7.74
CA ILE A 249 20.72 -3.24 -7.96
C ILE A 249 21.39 -3.64 -6.65
N THR A 250 22.24 -4.67 -6.66
CA THR A 250 22.98 -5.09 -5.46
C THR A 250 24.10 -4.10 -5.12
N PRO A 251 24.65 -4.09 -3.88
CA PRO A 251 25.82 -3.30 -3.53
C PRO A 251 27.04 -3.55 -4.43
N GLU A 252 27.15 -4.75 -5.02
CA GLU A 252 28.19 -5.14 -5.97
C GLU A 252 27.91 -4.69 -7.41
N GLY A 253 26.77 -4.03 -7.66
CA GLY A 253 26.33 -3.56 -8.98
C GLY A 253 25.66 -4.63 -9.84
N GLU A 254 25.24 -5.77 -9.27
CA GLU A 254 24.49 -6.77 -10.03
C GLU A 254 23.03 -6.34 -10.20
N HIS A 255 22.45 -6.59 -11.37
CA HIS A 255 21.04 -6.27 -11.64
C HIS A 255 20.20 -7.55 -11.58
N TRP A 256 19.13 -7.53 -10.78
CA TRP A 256 18.24 -8.69 -10.61
C TRP A 256 16.78 -8.28 -10.76
N LEU A 257 16.09 -8.91 -11.71
CA LEU A 257 14.63 -8.84 -11.83
C LEU A 257 14.03 -9.92 -10.91
N VAL A 258 13.19 -9.53 -9.97
CA VAL A 258 12.32 -10.43 -9.24
C VAL A 258 10.94 -10.38 -9.90
N TYR A 259 10.31 -11.53 -10.15
CA TYR A 259 9.00 -11.56 -10.79
C TYR A 259 8.21 -12.83 -10.43
N GLY A 260 6.90 -12.79 -10.58
CA GLY A 260 6.05 -13.97 -10.43
C GLY A 260 4.68 -13.68 -9.83
N SER A 261 3.69 -14.43 -10.32
CA SER A 261 2.32 -14.38 -9.82
C SER A 261 1.70 -15.78 -9.88
N TRP A 262 1.27 -16.26 -8.72
CA TRP A 262 0.82 -17.63 -8.49
C TRP A 262 1.82 -18.68 -8.98
N HIS A 263 1.35 -19.69 -9.71
CA HIS A 263 2.18 -20.75 -10.28
C HIS A 263 3.12 -21.39 -9.23
N SER A 264 4.38 -21.67 -9.58
CA SER A 264 5.34 -22.30 -8.67
C SER A 264 5.95 -21.34 -7.62
N GLY A 265 5.57 -20.06 -7.61
CA GLY A 265 6.13 -19.01 -6.74
C GLY A 265 6.92 -17.93 -7.51
N ILE A 266 7.79 -17.23 -6.78
CA ILE A 266 8.52 -16.04 -7.23
C ILE A 266 9.95 -16.39 -7.66
N ALA A 267 10.40 -15.83 -8.79
CA ALA A 267 11.71 -16.05 -9.38
C ALA A 267 12.62 -14.81 -9.30
N ALA A 268 13.91 -15.00 -9.06
CA ALA A 268 14.97 -14.01 -9.27
C ALA A 268 15.74 -14.35 -10.55
N LEU A 269 15.84 -13.38 -11.46
CA LEU A 269 16.46 -13.48 -12.77
C LEU A 269 17.57 -12.43 -12.90
N LYS A 270 18.81 -12.89 -13.09
CA LYS A 270 19.96 -12.00 -13.26
C LYS A 270 19.92 -11.33 -14.63
N LEU A 271 20.04 -10.01 -14.63
CA LEU A 271 20.06 -9.19 -15.83
C LEU A 271 21.50 -8.77 -16.18
N ASN A 272 21.75 -8.52 -17.46
CA ASN A 272 22.87 -7.73 -17.93
C ASN A 272 22.61 -6.25 -17.56
N PRO A 273 23.50 -5.58 -16.81
CA PRO A 273 23.30 -4.20 -16.40
C PRO A 273 23.14 -3.20 -17.55
N GLU A 274 23.88 -3.39 -18.64
CA GLU A 274 23.87 -2.51 -19.82
C GLU A 274 22.52 -2.57 -20.54
N THR A 275 21.97 -3.78 -20.73
CA THR A 275 20.77 -3.98 -21.57
C THR A 275 19.45 -4.06 -20.79
N GLY A 276 19.49 -4.32 -19.48
CA GLY A 276 18.30 -4.57 -18.67
C GLY A 276 17.60 -5.90 -18.98
N LYS A 277 18.29 -6.84 -19.62
CA LYS A 277 17.73 -8.14 -20.07
C LYS A 277 18.54 -9.32 -19.53
N PRO A 278 17.95 -10.53 -19.39
CA PRO A 278 18.72 -11.71 -19.07
C PRO A 278 19.76 -12.01 -20.15
N TYR A 279 20.84 -12.69 -19.76
CA TYR A 279 21.93 -13.07 -20.66
C TYR A 279 21.51 -14.11 -21.71
N LYS A 280 20.52 -14.95 -21.39
CA LYS A 280 19.95 -15.99 -22.25
C LYS A 280 18.57 -16.43 -21.73
N LEU A 281 17.80 -17.11 -22.57
CA LEU A 281 16.51 -17.75 -22.25
C LEU A 281 16.35 -19.04 -23.08
N GLU A 282 17.32 -19.95 -22.94
CA GLU A 282 17.44 -21.15 -23.78
C GLU A 282 16.92 -22.41 -23.07
N THR A 283 17.17 -22.54 -21.76
CA THR A 283 16.64 -23.62 -20.92
C THR A 283 15.78 -23.09 -19.77
N ILE A 284 15.03 -23.95 -19.10
CA ILE A 284 14.07 -23.53 -18.06
C ILE A 284 14.73 -23.00 -16.77
N GLU A 285 16.03 -23.25 -16.61
CA GLU A 285 16.90 -22.66 -15.59
C GLU A 285 17.22 -21.18 -15.87
N ASP A 286 17.22 -20.77 -17.15
CA ASP A 286 17.48 -19.39 -17.55
C ASP A 286 16.34 -18.43 -17.20
N TYR A 287 15.15 -18.97 -16.89
CA TYR A 287 13.98 -18.23 -16.43
C TYR A 287 14.01 -17.94 -14.91
N GLY A 288 15.19 -18.03 -14.28
CA GLY A 288 15.44 -17.59 -12.92
C GLY A 288 15.33 -18.67 -11.84
N ILE A 289 15.83 -18.29 -10.67
CA ILE A 289 15.92 -19.11 -9.44
C ILE A 289 14.69 -18.80 -8.59
N LYS A 290 13.97 -19.83 -8.12
CA LYS A 290 12.84 -19.61 -7.21
C LYS A 290 13.35 -19.11 -5.85
N ILE A 291 12.92 -17.93 -5.42
CA ILE A 291 13.32 -17.33 -4.14
C ILE A 291 12.22 -17.36 -3.07
N ALA A 292 10.95 -17.48 -3.45
CA ALA A 292 9.82 -17.61 -2.53
C ALA A 292 8.71 -18.50 -3.10
N LYS A 293 7.99 -19.19 -2.21
CA LYS A 293 6.78 -19.98 -2.50
C LYS A 293 5.88 -20.02 -1.27
N ARG A 294 4.59 -20.29 -1.45
CA ARG A 294 3.62 -20.48 -0.36
C ARG A 294 3.13 -21.93 -0.33
N GLY A 295 3.51 -22.69 0.70
CA GLY A 295 3.17 -24.11 0.82
C GLY A 295 3.77 -24.97 -0.31
N ASN A 296 3.07 -26.01 -0.76
CA ASN A 296 3.55 -26.94 -1.80
C ASN A 296 2.66 -27.04 -3.05
N SER A 297 1.65 -26.15 -3.17
CA SER A 297 0.82 -26.06 -4.37
C SER A 297 1.65 -25.57 -5.57
N ARG A 298 1.19 -25.86 -6.80
CA ARG A 298 1.64 -25.18 -8.03
C ARG A 298 0.68 -24.07 -8.47
N TRP A 299 -0.31 -23.78 -7.63
CA TRP A 299 -1.13 -22.58 -7.68
C TRP A 299 -1.20 -22.01 -6.28
N GLN A 300 -0.28 -21.08 -6.01
CA GLN A 300 -0.02 -20.51 -4.71
C GLN A 300 -0.61 -19.10 -4.71
N ALA A 301 -1.48 -18.73 -3.78
CA ALA A 301 -2.02 -17.36 -3.76
C ALA A 301 -0.97 -16.39 -3.19
N SER A 302 -0.03 -16.01 -4.04
CA SER A 302 1.15 -15.16 -3.79
C SER A 302 1.58 -14.52 -5.12
N GLU A 303 1.71 -13.19 -5.15
CA GLU A 303 2.05 -12.39 -6.34
C GLU A 303 2.62 -11.03 -5.93
N GLY A 304 2.78 -10.10 -6.87
CA GLY A 304 3.24 -8.72 -6.60
C GLY A 304 4.53 -8.63 -5.78
N PRO A 305 5.64 -9.31 -6.19
CA PRO A 305 6.88 -9.25 -5.45
C PRO A 305 7.54 -7.88 -5.58
N GLU A 306 7.73 -7.18 -4.47
CA GLU A 306 8.49 -5.93 -4.44
C GLU A 306 9.79 -6.15 -3.66
N ILE A 307 10.94 -5.90 -4.31
CA ILE A 307 12.27 -6.16 -3.76
C ILE A 307 13.01 -4.85 -3.51
N ILE A 308 13.42 -4.64 -2.26
CA ILE A 308 14.32 -3.54 -1.89
C ILE A 308 15.59 -4.06 -1.22
N TYR A 309 16.66 -3.28 -1.28
CA TYR A 309 17.80 -3.42 -0.39
C TYR A 309 17.80 -2.24 0.58
N ASN A 310 17.94 -2.50 1.89
CA ASN A 310 18.12 -1.45 2.89
C ASN A 310 19.57 -1.46 3.38
N GLU A 311 20.32 -0.40 3.05
CA GLU A 311 21.73 -0.23 3.43
C GLU A 311 21.93 -0.17 4.94
N ASP A 312 20.97 0.38 5.70
CA ASP A 312 21.06 0.56 7.15
C ASP A 312 21.01 -0.79 7.91
N THR A 313 20.35 -1.80 7.33
CA THR A 313 20.21 -3.13 7.94
C THR A 313 21.06 -4.19 7.24
N GLY A 314 21.51 -3.94 6.01
CA GLY A 314 22.28 -4.88 5.18
C GLY A 314 21.44 -6.03 4.59
N TYR A 315 20.11 -5.88 4.54
CA TYR A 315 19.18 -6.92 4.06
C TYR A 315 18.44 -6.52 2.79
N TYR A 316 18.19 -7.53 1.96
CA TYR A 316 17.12 -7.51 0.96
C TYR A 316 15.79 -7.84 1.63
N TYR A 317 14.75 -7.06 1.33
CA TYR A 317 13.37 -7.30 1.79
C TYR A 317 12.50 -7.59 0.58
N LEU A 318 11.90 -8.77 0.58
CA LEU A 318 10.91 -9.19 -0.41
C LEU A 318 9.53 -9.03 0.21
N PHE A 319 8.79 -8.05 -0.29
CA PHE A 319 7.37 -7.88 0.00
C PHE A 319 6.58 -8.77 -0.96
N LEU A 320 5.49 -9.38 -0.49
CA LEU A 320 4.65 -10.30 -1.25
C LEU A 320 3.18 -10.01 -0.99
N ALA A 321 2.36 -10.00 -2.03
CA ALA A 321 0.91 -9.94 -1.90
C ALA A 321 0.33 -11.35 -1.79
N TYR A 322 -0.30 -11.68 -0.66
CA TYR A 322 -0.92 -12.99 -0.41
C TYR A 322 -2.44 -12.94 -0.62
N ASP A 323 -3.00 -14.08 -1.05
CA ASP A 323 -4.42 -14.31 -1.30
C ASP A 323 -4.99 -13.53 -2.50
N GLU A 324 -6.32 -13.50 -2.66
CA GLU A 324 -6.97 -12.88 -3.82
C GLU A 324 -7.21 -11.37 -3.64
N LEU A 325 -7.06 -10.62 -4.73
CA LEU A 325 -7.00 -9.15 -4.74
C LEU A 325 -8.27 -8.44 -4.26
N SER A 326 -9.46 -9.04 -4.38
CA SER A 326 -10.73 -8.30 -4.20
C SER A 326 -11.07 -8.07 -2.73
N VAL A 327 -10.75 -9.01 -1.84
CA VAL A 327 -11.03 -8.90 -0.40
C VAL A 327 -9.89 -9.41 0.46
N ALA A 328 -9.41 -10.64 0.22
CA ALA A 328 -8.49 -11.32 1.13
C ALA A 328 -7.06 -10.74 1.17
N TYR A 329 -6.71 -9.98 0.14
CA TYR A 329 -5.35 -9.49 -0.14
C TYR A 329 -4.65 -8.83 1.06
N ASN A 330 -3.44 -9.31 1.36
CA ASN A 330 -2.64 -8.90 2.51
C ASN A 330 -1.14 -8.92 2.16
N THR A 331 -0.38 -7.90 2.57
CA THR A 331 1.06 -7.81 2.29
C THR A 331 1.86 -8.53 3.37
N ARG A 332 2.78 -9.38 2.95
CA ARG A 332 3.78 -10.06 3.77
C ARG A 332 5.18 -9.53 3.46
N VAL A 333 6.10 -9.66 4.41
CA VAL A 333 7.52 -9.30 4.21
C VAL A 333 8.41 -10.43 4.71
N VAL A 334 9.48 -10.70 3.97
CA VAL A 334 10.57 -11.60 4.36
C VAL A 334 11.91 -10.97 4.02
N ARG A 335 13.00 -11.38 4.66
CA ARG A 335 14.33 -10.82 4.40
C ARG A 335 15.42 -11.86 4.18
N SER A 336 16.46 -11.48 3.44
CA SER A 336 17.69 -12.24 3.25
C SER A 336 18.89 -11.33 3.11
N SER A 337 20.07 -11.78 3.50
CA SER A 337 21.33 -11.09 3.19
C SER A 337 21.82 -11.36 1.77
N ASN A 338 21.15 -12.24 1.02
CA ASN A 338 21.49 -12.58 -0.37
C ASN A 338 20.25 -12.39 -1.26
N ILE A 339 20.40 -11.76 -2.42
CA ILE A 339 19.29 -11.54 -3.38
C ILE A 339 18.61 -12.85 -3.84
N THR A 340 19.37 -13.94 -3.96
CA THR A 340 18.86 -15.29 -4.30
C THR A 340 18.32 -16.07 -3.09
N GLY A 341 18.24 -15.46 -1.90
CA GLY A 341 17.80 -16.12 -0.67
C GLY A 341 18.84 -17.07 -0.05
N PRO A 342 18.42 -17.96 0.87
CA PRO A 342 17.04 -18.16 1.31
C PRO A 342 16.48 -16.95 2.07
N TYR A 343 15.19 -16.69 1.88
CA TYR A 343 14.44 -15.64 2.57
C TYR A 343 13.72 -16.21 3.79
N PHE A 344 13.81 -15.49 4.90
CA PHE A 344 13.20 -15.88 6.17
C PHE A 344 12.20 -14.83 6.65
N GLY A 345 11.16 -15.30 7.34
CA GLY A 345 10.26 -14.46 8.12
C GLY A 345 10.84 -14.04 9.47
N ILE A 346 10.15 -13.10 10.15
CA ILE A 346 10.47 -12.64 11.51
C ILE A 346 10.37 -13.76 12.56
N ASP A 347 9.58 -14.80 12.28
CA ASP A 347 9.45 -16.03 13.06
C ASP A 347 10.56 -17.06 12.77
N GLY A 348 11.47 -16.77 11.82
CA GLY A 348 12.50 -17.68 11.35
C GLY A 348 12.01 -18.70 10.31
N GLY A 349 10.78 -18.60 9.81
CA GLY A 349 10.24 -19.49 8.78
C GLY A 349 10.97 -19.33 7.43
N ASN A 350 11.46 -20.42 6.84
CA ASN A 350 12.10 -20.41 5.52
C ASN A 350 11.05 -20.37 4.39
N VAL A 351 10.82 -19.18 3.84
CA VAL A 351 9.81 -18.92 2.82
C VAL A 351 10.27 -19.33 1.41
N THR A 352 11.58 -19.40 1.16
CA THR A 352 12.12 -20.02 -0.06
C THR A 352 11.70 -21.49 -0.18
N GLU A 353 11.56 -22.20 0.95
CA GLU A 353 11.10 -23.59 0.99
C GLU A 353 9.58 -23.74 1.19
N GLY A 354 8.84 -22.66 1.44
CA GLY A 354 7.38 -22.66 1.51
C GLY A 354 6.76 -22.50 2.89
N ALA A 355 7.52 -22.02 3.89
CA ALA A 355 6.94 -21.55 5.15
C ALA A 355 5.96 -20.37 4.93
N GLU A 356 5.12 -20.08 5.91
CA GLU A 356 4.24 -18.90 5.88
C GLU A 356 5.07 -17.63 6.07
N SER A 357 4.78 -16.58 5.30
CA SER A 357 5.52 -15.32 5.35
C SER A 357 5.01 -14.43 6.49
N TRP A 358 5.81 -14.30 7.54
CA TRP A 358 5.62 -13.30 8.60
C TRP A 358 6.79 -12.31 8.61
N PRO A 359 6.58 -11.01 8.90
CA PRO A 359 5.33 -10.43 9.33
C PRO A 359 4.34 -10.24 8.18
N MET A 360 3.07 -10.22 8.55
CA MET A 360 2.02 -9.58 7.76
C MET A 360 2.05 -8.09 8.13
N VAL A 361 2.11 -7.19 7.15
CA VAL A 361 2.21 -5.73 7.39
C VAL A 361 0.95 -4.97 7.00
N THR A 362 0.07 -5.58 6.21
CA THR A 362 -1.30 -5.11 5.94
C THR A 362 -2.26 -6.30 5.93
N HIS A 363 -3.53 -6.05 6.25
CA HIS A 363 -4.63 -7.01 6.14
C HIS A 363 -5.94 -6.21 6.03
N PRO A 364 -7.06 -6.78 5.55
CA PRO A 364 -8.38 -6.21 5.74
C PRO A 364 -8.61 -5.71 7.18
N TYR A 365 -8.93 -4.42 7.33
CA TYR A 365 -8.96 -3.73 8.62
C TYR A 365 -10.03 -2.61 8.68
N SER A 366 -10.44 -2.21 9.89
CA SER A 366 -11.27 -1.03 10.11
C SER A 366 -11.03 -0.39 11.47
N PHE A 367 -10.77 0.92 11.48
CA PHE A 367 -11.05 1.78 12.63
C PHE A 367 -12.56 2.04 12.74
N ASN A 368 -13.02 2.64 13.85
CA ASN A 368 -14.44 3.00 14.00
C ASN A 368 -14.85 4.10 13.03
N ASN A 369 -16.17 4.27 12.85
CA ASN A 369 -16.81 5.29 12.01
C ASN A 369 -16.50 5.24 10.51
N HIS A 370 -15.72 4.26 10.05
CA HIS A 370 -15.48 3.97 8.64
C HIS A 370 -15.94 2.56 8.27
N THR A 371 -16.06 2.28 6.97
CA THR A 371 -16.43 0.95 6.47
C THR A 371 -15.29 -0.06 6.62
N GLY A 372 -14.05 0.44 6.61
CA GLY A 372 -12.82 -0.32 6.60
C GLY A 372 -12.19 -0.35 5.19
N TRP A 373 -11.14 -1.14 5.06
CA TRP A 373 -10.45 -1.39 3.79
C TRP A 373 -10.20 -2.88 3.63
N VAL A 374 -10.31 -3.38 2.41
CA VAL A 374 -10.03 -4.77 2.02
C VAL A 374 -9.11 -4.79 0.81
N GLY A 375 -8.66 -5.96 0.36
CA GLY A 375 -7.94 -6.06 -0.92
C GLY A 375 -6.66 -5.21 -0.98
N PHE A 376 -5.91 -5.17 0.13
CA PHE A 376 -4.91 -4.15 0.44
C PHE A 376 -3.48 -4.74 0.44
N ALA A 377 -2.94 -4.97 -0.77
CA ALA A 377 -1.57 -5.41 -1.03
C ALA A 377 -1.16 -5.05 -2.48
N HIS A 378 -0.14 -5.72 -3.04
CA HIS A 378 0.61 -5.35 -4.25
C HIS A 378 1.21 -3.95 -4.11
N CYS A 379 2.28 -3.89 -3.34
CA CYS A 379 2.90 -2.63 -2.98
C CYS A 379 4.08 -2.28 -3.88
N SER A 380 4.31 -0.99 -4.06
CA SER A 380 5.66 -0.49 -4.26
C SER A 380 6.21 0.08 -2.96
N VAL A 381 7.50 -0.14 -2.75
CA VAL A 381 8.26 0.30 -1.58
C VAL A 381 9.44 1.12 -2.07
N PHE A 382 9.44 2.40 -1.75
CA PHE A 382 10.40 3.36 -2.27
C PHE A 382 10.91 4.29 -1.16
N GLN A 383 12.16 4.74 -1.32
CA GLN A 383 12.76 5.72 -0.42
C GLN A 383 12.74 7.10 -1.08
N ASN A 384 12.43 8.16 -0.34
CA ASN A 384 12.80 9.51 -0.75
C ASN A 384 14.33 9.65 -0.69
N PRO A 385 15.05 9.81 -1.82
CA PRO A 385 16.51 9.78 -1.83
C PRO A 385 17.14 10.90 -1.00
N ASP A 386 16.40 12.00 -0.77
CA ASP A 386 16.87 13.20 -0.05
C ASP A 386 16.65 13.11 1.47
N THR A 387 15.45 12.69 1.92
CA THR A 387 15.12 12.61 3.36
C THR A 387 15.37 11.24 3.97
N LYS A 388 15.66 10.23 3.15
CA LYS A 388 15.81 8.80 3.52
C LYS A 388 14.56 8.14 4.10
N GLU A 389 13.43 8.85 4.10
CA GLU A 389 12.13 8.31 4.52
C GLU A 389 11.64 7.25 3.53
N TRP A 390 11.18 6.14 4.07
CA TRP A 390 10.62 5.02 3.32
C TRP A 390 9.10 5.13 3.23
N PHE A 391 8.56 4.73 2.08
CA PHE A 391 7.13 4.77 1.79
C PHE A 391 6.66 3.45 1.20
N TYR A 392 5.41 3.14 1.50
CA TYR A 392 4.62 2.04 0.98
C TYR A 392 3.48 2.65 0.14
N ALA A 393 3.34 2.24 -1.11
CA ALA A 393 2.20 2.59 -1.95
C ALA A 393 1.48 1.32 -2.43
N SER A 394 0.16 1.23 -2.29
CA SER A 394 -0.65 0.17 -2.91
C SER A 394 -2.08 0.61 -3.14
N GLN A 395 -2.89 -0.18 -3.83
CA GLN A 395 -4.35 -0.09 -3.73
C GLN A 395 -4.83 -0.54 -2.35
N ALA A 396 -5.98 0.00 -1.93
CA ALA A 396 -6.90 -0.64 -1.02
C ALA A 396 -8.33 -0.47 -1.56
N ARG A 397 -9.19 -1.45 -1.30
CA ARG A 397 -10.57 -1.50 -1.81
C ARG A 397 -11.57 -1.17 -0.72
N LEU A 398 -12.68 -0.54 -1.08
CA LEU A 398 -13.84 -0.49 -0.19
C LEU A 398 -14.36 -1.94 0.04
N PRO A 399 -14.91 -2.25 1.23
CA PRO A 399 -15.47 -3.58 1.50
C PRO A 399 -16.57 -4.02 0.54
N GLU A 400 -16.81 -5.33 0.44
CA GLU A 400 -18.00 -5.83 -0.26
C GLU A 400 -19.29 -5.30 0.36
N ASN A 401 -20.25 -4.92 -0.48
CA ASN A 401 -21.60 -4.48 -0.11
C ASN A 401 -21.68 -3.16 0.70
N VAL A 402 -20.76 -2.21 0.47
CA VAL A 402 -20.95 -0.83 0.96
C VAL A 402 -22.21 -0.23 0.33
N SER A 403 -23.10 0.28 1.19
CA SER A 403 -24.42 0.78 0.79
C SER A 403 -24.31 1.93 -0.22
N GLY A 404 -25.09 1.87 -1.29
CA GLY A 404 -25.10 2.86 -2.38
C GLY A 404 -24.05 2.62 -3.47
N ILE A 405 -23.08 1.73 -3.26
CA ILE A 405 -21.98 1.48 -4.21
C ILE A 405 -22.11 0.08 -4.83
N ASN A 406 -22.35 0.03 -6.13
CA ASN A 406 -22.37 -1.21 -6.91
C ASN A 406 -20.96 -1.82 -6.99
N VAL A 407 -20.79 -3.11 -6.67
CA VAL A 407 -19.48 -3.81 -6.66
C VAL A 407 -18.40 -2.99 -5.95
N SER A 408 -18.65 -2.65 -4.67
CA SER A 408 -17.82 -1.70 -3.91
C SER A 408 -16.36 -2.14 -3.77
N ASN A 409 -16.07 -3.44 -3.78
CA ASN A 409 -14.71 -3.98 -3.82
C ASN A 409 -13.98 -3.83 -5.18
N ALA A 410 -14.60 -3.23 -6.19
CA ALA A 410 -13.92 -2.72 -7.38
C ALA A 410 -13.54 -1.23 -7.28
N VAL A 411 -13.88 -0.55 -6.18
CA VAL A 411 -13.46 0.84 -5.90
C VAL A 411 -12.09 0.80 -5.24
N MET A 412 -11.04 1.13 -6.00
CA MET A 412 -9.64 0.95 -5.62
C MET A 412 -8.98 2.31 -5.35
N MET A 413 -8.85 2.65 -4.06
CA MET A 413 -8.22 3.88 -3.60
C MET A 413 -6.73 3.64 -3.36
N GLY A 414 -5.88 4.53 -3.88
CA GLY A 414 -4.46 4.54 -3.62
C GLY A 414 -4.16 4.91 -2.18
N HIS A 415 -3.37 4.07 -1.52
CA HIS A 415 -2.83 4.28 -0.19
C HIS A 415 -1.34 4.52 -0.30
N VAL A 416 -0.87 5.74 -0.02
CA VAL A 416 0.54 6.00 0.33
C VAL A 416 0.64 6.02 1.85
N ARG A 417 1.67 5.41 2.42
CA ARG A 417 1.93 5.30 3.86
C ARG A 417 3.43 5.41 4.12
N SER A 418 3.82 6.00 5.24
CA SER A 418 5.21 5.89 5.70
C SER A 418 5.53 4.46 6.13
N ILE A 419 6.78 4.06 5.94
CA ILE A 419 7.37 2.90 6.60
C ILE A 419 8.30 3.42 7.70
N GLN A 420 8.10 2.90 8.91
CA GLN A 420 9.05 3.02 10.01
C GLN A 420 9.77 1.68 10.20
N TRP A 421 10.96 1.66 10.80
CA TRP A 421 11.72 0.43 11.01
C TRP A 421 11.78 0.12 12.51
N THR A 422 11.68 -1.17 12.87
CA THR A 422 11.96 -1.61 14.25
C THR A 422 13.48 -1.67 14.51
N ASP A 423 13.88 -1.65 15.79
CA ASP A 423 15.29 -1.75 16.21
C ASP A 423 15.99 -3.02 15.67
N ASP A 424 15.25 -4.11 15.46
CA ASP A 424 15.75 -5.37 14.87
C ASP A 424 15.62 -5.43 13.34
N GLY A 425 15.25 -4.32 12.70
CA GLY A 425 15.30 -4.08 11.26
C GLY A 425 14.13 -4.66 10.47
N TRP A 426 12.90 -4.63 10.97
CA TRP A 426 11.69 -4.98 10.20
C TRP A 426 10.89 -3.74 9.79
N PRO A 427 10.36 -3.68 8.55
CA PRO A 427 9.56 -2.56 8.10
C PRO A 427 8.14 -2.66 8.66
N VAL A 428 7.66 -1.54 9.19
CA VAL A 428 6.33 -1.35 9.76
C VAL A 428 5.59 -0.32 8.91
N VAL A 429 4.46 -0.70 8.34
CA VAL A 429 3.60 0.22 7.59
C VAL A 429 2.75 1.05 8.57
N ALA A 430 2.67 2.37 8.36
CA ALA A 430 1.94 3.27 9.23
C ALA A 430 0.42 2.96 9.32
N PRO A 431 -0.25 3.13 10.48
CA PRO A 431 -1.67 2.87 10.66
C PRO A 431 -2.60 3.73 9.79
N GLU A 432 -2.16 4.94 9.48
CA GLU A 432 -2.90 5.90 8.67
C GLU A 432 -2.23 6.14 7.32
N ARG A 433 -3.00 6.61 6.33
CA ARG A 433 -2.42 7.09 5.07
C ARG A 433 -1.60 8.36 5.30
N TYR A 434 -0.50 8.44 4.57
CA TYR A 434 0.35 9.62 4.54
C TYR A 434 -0.44 10.85 4.10
N ALA A 435 -0.25 11.93 4.82
CA ALA A 435 -0.98 13.18 4.66
C ALA A 435 -0.07 14.41 4.80
N ALA A 436 1.25 14.21 4.74
CA ALA A 436 2.27 15.24 4.95
C ALA A 436 2.09 16.07 6.25
N VAL A 437 1.61 15.43 7.32
CA VAL A 437 1.44 16.07 8.64
C VAL A 437 2.82 16.54 9.15
N PRO A 438 2.97 17.81 9.55
CA PRO A 438 4.23 18.30 10.12
C PRO A 438 4.62 17.50 11.36
N LYS A 439 5.88 17.07 11.42
CA LYS A 439 6.45 16.40 12.61
C LYS A 439 6.48 17.38 13.78
N THR A 440 6.11 16.90 14.97
CA THR A 440 6.14 17.67 16.21
C THR A 440 6.91 16.90 17.28
N ASP A 441 7.49 17.61 18.26
CA ASP A 441 8.09 16.97 19.44
C ASP A 441 7.03 16.11 20.16
N ILE A 442 7.17 14.78 20.09
CA ILE A 442 6.21 13.87 20.71
C ILE A 442 6.54 13.75 22.19
N LEU A 443 5.58 14.10 23.06
CA LEU A 443 5.73 14.07 24.52
C LEU A 443 5.02 12.86 25.13
N GLU A 444 5.49 12.37 26.28
CA GLU A 444 4.81 11.29 27.03
C GLU A 444 3.35 11.67 27.38
N ALA A 445 3.10 12.95 27.70
CA ALA A 445 1.75 13.46 27.93
C ALA A 445 0.82 13.32 26.70
N SER A 446 1.38 13.35 25.48
CA SER A 446 0.64 13.10 24.24
C SER A 446 0.17 11.64 24.13
N MET A 447 0.77 10.70 24.86
CA MET A 447 0.34 9.29 24.86
C MET A 447 -0.90 9.05 25.74
N VAL A 448 -1.09 9.84 26.81
CA VAL A 448 -2.22 9.68 27.73
C VAL A 448 -3.55 9.92 27.03
N GLY A 449 -4.49 8.96 27.14
CA GLY A 449 -5.85 9.07 26.58
C GLY A 449 -6.44 7.73 26.16
N THR A 450 -7.49 7.80 25.34
CA THR A 450 -8.11 6.65 24.67
C THR A 450 -7.54 6.51 23.27
N TRP A 451 -7.28 5.27 22.86
CA TRP A 451 -6.77 4.90 21.55
C TRP A 451 -7.63 3.80 20.95
N GLU A 452 -7.70 3.76 19.63
CA GLU A 452 -8.17 2.60 18.89
C GLU A 452 -6.97 1.76 18.49
N GLN A 453 -6.95 0.48 18.88
CA GLN A 453 -5.89 -0.46 18.52
C GLN A 453 -6.45 -1.65 17.73
N ILE A 454 -5.75 -2.03 16.67
CA ILE A 454 -5.93 -3.27 15.91
C ILE A 454 -4.67 -4.11 16.10
N THR A 455 -4.79 -5.30 16.70
CA THR A 455 -3.75 -6.34 16.63
C THR A 455 -4.20 -7.32 15.57
N MET A 456 -3.59 -7.32 14.38
CA MET A 456 -4.11 -8.11 13.27
C MET A 456 -3.74 -9.59 13.39
N ASP A 457 -4.69 -10.45 13.05
CA ASP A 457 -4.45 -11.85 12.72
C ASP A 457 -4.78 -12.10 11.25
N TYR A 458 -4.09 -13.07 10.63
CA TYR A 458 -4.44 -13.52 9.30
C TYR A 458 -5.76 -14.28 9.39
N GLN A 459 -6.81 -13.73 8.76
CA GLN A 459 -8.12 -14.33 8.71
C GLN A 459 -8.72 -14.07 7.33
N TYR A 460 -8.73 -15.09 6.47
CA TYR A 460 -9.15 -14.98 5.08
C TYR A 460 -10.49 -14.22 4.91
N LYS A 461 -10.42 -13.07 4.23
CA LYS A 461 -11.52 -12.11 4.00
C LYS A 461 -12.16 -11.44 5.25
N VAL A 462 -11.58 -11.56 6.45
CA VAL A 462 -12.15 -10.97 7.67
C VAL A 462 -11.50 -9.63 8.03
N ILE A 463 -12.30 -8.56 7.98
CA ILE A 463 -11.91 -7.22 8.45
C ILE A 463 -11.57 -7.26 9.95
N GLN A 464 -10.31 -6.99 10.28
CA GLN A 464 -9.81 -6.85 11.65
C GLN A 464 -10.20 -5.48 12.19
N LYS A 465 -11.05 -5.46 13.22
CA LYS A 465 -11.62 -4.21 13.77
C LYS A 465 -10.82 -3.68 14.96
N SER A 466 -10.82 -2.36 15.11
CA SER A 466 -10.22 -1.74 16.28
C SER A 466 -11.00 -2.04 17.56
N VAL A 467 -10.27 -2.01 18.68
CA VAL A 467 -10.82 -2.01 20.04
C VAL A 467 -10.28 -0.80 20.78
N ASN A 468 -11.09 -0.21 21.66
CA ASN A 468 -10.64 0.89 22.49
C ASN A 468 -9.67 0.37 23.57
N VAL A 469 -8.51 1.03 23.67
CA VAL A 469 -7.52 0.87 24.74
C VAL A 469 -7.27 2.22 25.41
N SER A 470 -6.75 2.21 26.63
CA SER A 470 -6.48 3.40 27.43
C SER A 470 -5.06 3.37 27.96
N LEU A 471 -4.37 4.50 27.78
CA LEU A 471 -3.07 4.82 28.35
C LEU A 471 -3.30 5.90 29.42
N THR A 472 -3.08 5.57 30.69
CA THR A 472 -3.31 6.50 31.81
C THR A 472 -2.03 7.23 32.21
N SER A 473 -2.16 8.40 32.84
CA SER A 473 -1.04 9.22 33.35
C SER A 473 -0.25 8.59 34.50
N ASN A 474 -0.66 7.44 35.03
CA ASN A 474 0.10 6.62 35.97
C ASN A 474 0.66 5.33 35.31
N ASN A 475 0.97 5.43 34.01
CA ASN A 475 1.64 4.41 33.21
C ASN A 475 0.90 3.05 33.18
N LYS A 476 -0.44 3.06 33.28
CA LYS A 476 -1.27 1.84 33.14
C LYS A 476 -1.90 1.75 31.76
N PHE A 477 -1.92 0.52 31.25
CA PHE A 477 -2.58 0.13 30.01
C PHE A 477 -3.80 -0.72 30.34
N SER A 478 -4.92 -0.49 29.65
CA SER A 478 -6.09 -1.39 29.68
C SER A 478 -6.87 -1.34 28.38
N GLY A 479 -7.49 -2.46 27.99
CA GLY A 479 -8.33 -2.56 26.79
C GLY A 479 -8.07 -3.85 26.02
N GLY A 480 -8.93 -4.16 25.04
CA GLY A 480 -8.81 -5.40 24.25
C GLY A 480 -8.82 -6.70 25.08
N GLY A 481 -9.36 -6.67 26.31
CA GLY A 481 -9.32 -7.80 27.25
C GLY A 481 -8.01 -7.96 28.04
N VAL A 482 -7.05 -7.03 27.89
CA VAL A 482 -5.72 -7.06 28.53
C VAL A 482 -5.55 -5.84 29.45
N THR A 483 -4.70 -5.98 30.48
CA THR A 483 -4.23 -4.87 31.33
C THR A 483 -2.72 -4.96 31.52
N GLY A 484 -2.09 -3.86 31.93
CA GLY A 484 -0.68 -3.84 32.27
C GLY A 484 -0.13 -2.42 32.35
N THR A 485 1.02 -2.18 31.72
CA THR A 485 1.79 -0.93 31.83
C THR A 485 2.34 -0.46 30.50
N TRP A 486 2.58 0.85 30.40
CA TRP A 486 3.23 1.47 29.25
C TRP A 486 4.28 2.50 29.68
N SER A 487 5.26 2.74 28.83
CA SER A 487 6.26 3.81 28.95
C SER A 487 6.57 4.36 27.56
N PHE A 488 7.06 5.60 27.48
CA PHE A 488 7.41 6.23 26.21
C PHE A 488 8.83 6.80 26.26
N ASP A 489 9.59 6.52 25.20
CA ASP A 489 10.89 7.11 24.92
C ASP A 489 10.69 8.22 23.87
N SER A 490 10.79 9.48 24.30
CA SER A 490 10.64 10.64 23.44
C SER A 490 11.87 10.95 22.58
N VAL A 491 13.00 10.28 22.80
CA VAL A 491 14.23 10.47 21.99
C VAL A 491 14.16 9.60 20.75
N ASN A 492 13.68 8.36 20.90
CA ASN A 492 13.53 7.40 19.79
C ASN A 492 12.08 7.33 19.25
N GLU A 493 11.15 8.08 19.85
CA GLU A 493 9.71 8.07 19.55
C GLU A 493 9.07 6.67 19.69
N ILE A 494 9.53 5.88 20.66
CA ILE A 494 9.07 4.50 20.89
C ILE A 494 8.14 4.43 22.11
N ILE A 495 6.92 3.93 21.92
CA ILE A 495 6.05 3.52 23.03
C ILE A 495 6.24 2.02 23.31
N THR A 496 6.50 1.67 24.57
CA THR A 496 6.53 0.28 25.04
C THR A 496 5.22 -0.03 25.75
N ILE A 497 4.45 -1.02 25.30
CA ILE A 497 3.23 -1.51 25.97
C ILE A 497 3.39 -2.99 26.29
N ASN A 498 3.33 -3.35 27.57
CA ASN A 498 3.50 -4.73 28.06
C ASN A 498 4.77 -5.43 27.51
N GLY A 499 5.86 -4.67 27.36
CA GLY A 499 7.15 -5.17 26.86
C GLY A 499 7.33 -5.18 25.34
N ASN A 500 6.31 -4.78 24.57
CA ASN A 500 6.39 -4.68 23.10
C ASN A 500 6.63 -3.23 22.71
N GLN A 501 7.60 -2.98 21.83
CA GLN A 501 7.94 -1.66 21.31
C GLN A 501 7.15 -1.34 20.04
N PHE A 502 6.66 -0.10 19.94
CA PHE A 502 5.95 0.43 18.77
C PHE A 502 6.48 1.83 18.44
N ASN A 503 6.73 2.08 17.17
CA ASN A 503 7.11 3.39 16.66
C ASN A 503 5.89 4.30 16.69
N VAL A 504 6.03 5.50 17.26
CA VAL A 504 4.99 6.53 17.31
C VAL A 504 5.18 7.48 16.12
N SER A 505 4.10 8.12 15.66
CA SER A 505 4.18 9.18 14.65
C SER A 505 3.02 10.18 14.73
N ASP A 506 3.26 11.39 14.21
CA ASP A 506 2.21 12.31 13.77
C ASP A 506 1.48 11.76 12.54
N ALA A 507 0.15 11.87 12.55
CA ALA A 507 -0.71 11.31 11.53
C ALA A 507 -1.97 12.15 11.29
N TRP A 508 -2.71 11.83 10.23
CA TRP A 508 -4.02 12.40 9.93
C TRP A 508 -5.09 11.37 10.23
N ASP A 509 -6.09 11.74 11.02
CA ASP A 509 -7.24 10.92 11.32
C ASP A 509 -8.22 11.01 10.13
N TRP A 510 -8.18 10.00 9.26
CA TRP A 510 -9.01 9.96 8.05
C TRP A 510 -10.48 9.65 8.35
N GLU A 511 -10.74 8.97 9.47
CA GLU A 511 -12.07 8.57 9.96
C GLU A 511 -12.74 9.61 10.88
N ALA A 512 -12.01 10.62 11.36
CA ALA A 512 -12.60 11.75 12.08
C ALA A 512 -13.47 12.64 11.19
N SER A 513 -14.50 13.23 11.79
CA SER A 513 -15.40 14.18 11.12
C SER A 513 -15.59 15.44 11.98
N PRO A 514 -14.99 16.60 11.61
CA PRO A 514 -14.03 16.76 10.51
C PRO A 514 -12.71 16.01 10.76
N ARG A 515 -11.99 15.68 9.67
CA ARG A 515 -10.64 15.09 9.75
C ARG A 515 -9.68 16.06 10.45
N LYS A 516 -8.70 15.51 11.17
CA LYS A 516 -7.77 16.28 12.03
C LYS A 516 -6.47 15.53 12.27
N THR A 517 -5.46 16.24 12.78
CA THR A 517 -4.20 15.63 13.23
C THR A 517 -4.42 14.70 14.42
N THR A 518 -3.68 13.60 14.46
CA THR A 518 -3.67 12.63 15.56
C THR A 518 -2.25 12.06 15.76
N LYS A 519 -2.08 11.24 16.80
CA LYS A 519 -0.90 10.39 16.99
C LYS A 519 -1.26 8.95 16.66
N THR A 520 -0.34 8.23 16.04
CA THR A 520 -0.46 6.78 15.80
C THR A 520 0.72 6.03 16.42
N TYR A 521 0.57 4.74 16.66
CA TYR A 521 1.70 3.85 16.90
C TYR A 521 1.59 2.55 16.11
N SER A 522 2.73 2.01 15.69
CA SER A 522 2.79 0.74 14.98
C SER A 522 4.05 -0.08 15.23
N GLY A 523 3.94 -1.40 15.10
CA GLY A 523 5.04 -2.35 15.30
C GLY A 523 4.50 -3.77 15.35
N PHE A 524 5.23 -4.69 15.99
CA PHE A 524 4.87 -6.11 16.03
C PHE A 524 4.71 -6.66 17.45
N THR A 525 3.89 -7.70 17.60
CA THR A 525 4.00 -8.62 18.74
C THR A 525 5.26 -9.48 18.61
N PRO A 526 5.70 -10.21 19.65
CA PRO A 526 6.89 -11.07 19.59
C PRO A 526 6.75 -12.27 18.64
N THR A 527 5.56 -12.46 18.06
CA THR A 527 5.24 -13.47 17.05
C THR A 527 4.97 -12.84 15.67
N GLY A 528 5.47 -11.63 15.40
CA GLY A 528 5.37 -10.99 14.09
C GLY A 528 3.98 -10.49 13.68
N ARG A 529 3.03 -10.33 14.62
CA ARG A 529 1.68 -9.82 14.31
C ARG A 529 1.69 -8.30 14.33
N PRO A 530 1.19 -7.60 13.29
CA PRO A 530 1.21 -6.15 13.28
C PRO A 530 0.20 -5.61 14.30
N VAL A 531 0.64 -4.60 15.04
CA VAL A 531 -0.22 -3.79 15.91
C VAL A 531 -0.25 -2.39 15.30
N TRP A 532 -1.45 -1.89 15.03
CA TRP A 532 -1.73 -0.54 14.57
C TRP A 532 -2.60 0.16 15.58
N ALA A 533 -2.32 1.42 15.89
CA ALA A 533 -3.22 2.21 16.71
C ALA A 533 -3.24 3.69 16.34
N LYS A 534 -4.35 4.34 16.68
CA LYS A 534 -4.60 5.78 16.54
C LYS A 534 -5.19 6.34 17.82
N LYS A 535 -4.77 7.54 18.22
CA LYS A 535 -5.34 8.24 19.38
C LYS A 535 -6.68 8.88 19.05
N LEU A 536 -7.62 8.81 19.99
CA LEU A 536 -8.87 9.56 19.94
C LEU A 536 -8.70 10.93 20.63
N TYR A 537 -9.20 11.97 19.96
CA TYR A 537 -9.15 13.38 20.36
C TYR A 537 -10.55 14.01 20.32
#